data_AF-A0A961D013-F1
#
_entry.id   AF-A0A961D013-F1
#
_cell.length_a   1.000
_cell.length_b   1.000
_cell.length_c   1.000
_cell.angle_alpha   90.00
_cell.angle_beta   90.00
_cell.angle_gamma   90.00
#
_symmetry.space_group_name_H-M   'P 1'
#
loop_
_entity.id
_entity.type
_entity.pdbx_description
1 polymer ?
#
loop_
_entity_poly.entity_id
_entity_poly.type
_entity_poly.pdbx_seq_one_letter_code
_entity_poly.pdbx_strand_id
1 'polypeptide(L)' 'MDVRIGVTYSAREIELQLGDDTDHGELHEMIDGVLGGDGAVLWITDKRGREVGIPSDKVAYVEIGSDSEGRAIGFSS' A
#
# COMPACT_ATOMS: atom_id res chain seq x y z
N MET A 1 -3.45 8.65 3.28
CA MET A 1 -2.65 7.41 3.37
C MET A 1 -1.92 7.12 2.06
N ASP A 2 -0.72 6.54 2.13
CA ASP A 2 0.10 6.10 1.00
C ASP A 2 0.57 4.65 1.21
N VAL A 3 0.81 3.94 0.11
CA VAL A 3 1.27 2.54 0.11
C VAL A 3 2.37 2.39 -0.91
N ARG A 4 3.47 1.76 -0.51
CA ARG A 4 4.63 1.48 -1.37
C ARG A 4 4.89 -0.02 -1.44
N ILE A 5 4.97 -0.54 -2.67
CA ILE A 5 5.14 -1.97 -2.94
C ILE A 5 6.39 -2.18 -3.77
N GLY A 6 7.33 -2.96 -3.24
CA GLY A 6 8.48 -3.45 -4.01
C GLY A 6 8.10 -4.68 -4.83
N VAL A 7 8.54 -4.76 -6.09
CA VAL A 7 8.27 -5.89 -6.97
C VAL A 7 9.56 -6.65 -7.32
N THR A 8 9.61 -7.95 -7.04
CA THR A 8 10.76 -8.82 -7.33
C THR A 8 11.01 -8.90 -8.85
N TYR A 9 12.28 -8.85 -9.25
CA TYR A 9 12.75 -8.79 -10.66
C TYR A 9 12.41 -7.50 -11.43
N SER A 10 11.93 -6.46 -10.73
CA SER A 10 11.74 -5.11 -11.28
C SER A 10 12.43 -4.11 -10.35
N ALA A 11 13.31 -3.25 -10.86
CA ALA A 11 13.94 -2.20 -10.06
C ALA A 11 12.98 -1.01 -9.77
N ARG A 12 11.67 -1.27 -9.72
CA ARG A 12 10.62 -0.24 -9.60
C ARG A 12 9.77 -0.51 -8.38
N GLU A 13 9.59 0.53 -7.58
CA GLU A 13 8.57 0.61 -6.54
C GLU A 13 7.26 1.10 -7.16
N ILE A 14 6.14 0.57 -6.66
CA ILE A 14 4.81 1.10 -6.97
C ILE A 14 4.35 1.88 -5.75
N GLU A 15 4.18 3.19 -5.92
CA GLU A 15 3.62 4.08 -4.90
C GLU A 15 2.17 4.39 -5.26
N LEU A 16 1.27 4.17 -4.31
CA LEU A 16 -0.17 4.37 -4.42
C LEU A 16 -0.61 5.32 -3.32
N GLN A 17 -1.39 6.34 -3.68
CA GLN A 17 -2.04 7.19 -2.68
C GLN A 17 -3.45 6.69 -2.49
N LEU A 18 -3.77 6.25 -1.29
CA LEU A 18 -5.09 5.73 -0.97
C LEU A 18 -6.01 6.85 -0.51
N GLY A 19 -7.32 6.61 -0.63
CA GLY A 19 -8.33 7.53 -0.12
C GLY A 19 -8.23 7.67 1.39
N ASP A 20 -8.58 8.83 1.92
CA ASP A 20 -8.54 9.12 3.37
C ASP A 20 -9.53 8.24 4.16
N ASP A 21 -10.51 7.64 3.49
CA ASP A 21 -11.47 6.69 4.05
C ASP A 21 -10.93 5.26 4.17
N THR A 22 -9.67 5.01 3.80
CA THR A 22 -9.09 3.65 3.81
C THR A 22 -8.63 3.26 5.21
N ASP A 23 -9.16 2.17 5.75
CA ASP A 23 -8.76 1.64 7.06
C ASP A 23 -7.44 0.85 6.99
N HIS A 24 -6.52 1.15 7.90
CA HIS A 24 -5.20 0.52 7.95
C HIS A 24 -5.26 -0.96 8.35
N GLY A 25 -6.17 -1.32 9.26
CA GLY A 25 -6.36 -2.70 9.71
C GLY A 25 -6.94 -3.57 8.60
N GLU A 26 -7.99 -3.08 7.93
CA GLU A 26 -8.59 -3.78 6.78
C GLU A 26 -7.57 -3.98 5.65
N LEU A 27 -6.75 -2.95 5.38
CA LEU A 27 -5.70 -3.03 4.36
C LEU A 27 -4.63 -4.07 4.74
N HIS A 28 -4.21 -4.12 6.00
CA HIS A 28 -3.23 -5.09 6.47
C HIS A 28 -3.77 -6.52 6.37
N GLU A 29 -5.01 -6.78 6.82
CA GLU A 29 -5.64 -8.10 6.71
C GLU A 29 -5.81 -8.54 5.26
N MET A 30 -6.18 -7.63 4.36
CA MET A 30 -6.28 -7.91 2.93
C MET A 30 -4.94 -8.31 2.32
N ILE A 31 -3.87 -7.56 2.65
CA ILE A 31 -2.52 -7.85 2.16
C ILE A 31 -2.04 -9.21 2.69
N ASP A 32 -2.17 -9.46 3.99
CA ASP A 32 -1.78 -10.74 4.60
C ASP A 32 -2.53 -11.92 3.99
N GLY A 33 -3.85 -11.76 3.75
CA GLY A 33 -4.66 -12.79 3.12
C GLY A 33 -4.19 -13.15 1.70
N VAL A 34 -3.79 -12.14 0.92
CA VAL A 34 -3.29 -12.33 -0.45
C VAL A 34 -1.87 -12.90 -0.46
N LEU A 35 -0.98 -12.41 0.41
CA LEU A 35 0.40 -12.90 0.49
C LEU A 35 0.50 -14.30 1.10
N GLY A 36 -0.45 -14.68 1.96
CA GLY A 36 -0.56 -16.03 2.51
C GLY A 36 -1.18 -17.07 1.57
N GLY A 37 -1.72 -16.65 0.42
CA GLY A 37 -2.36 -17.52 -0.57
C GLY A 37 -1.50 -17.77 -1.82
N ASP A 38 -1.49 -19.00 -2.31
CA ASP A 38 -0.79 -19.36 -3.55
C ASP A 38 -1.47 -18.75 -4.80
N GLY A 39 -0.70 -18.04 -5.62
CA GLY A 39 -1.11 -17.57 -6.96
C GLY A 39 -2.15 -16.42 -6.96
N ALA A 40 -2.30 -15.71 -5.85
CA ALA A 40 -3.22 -14.59 -5.74
C ALA A 40 -2.64 -13.28 -6.35
N VAL A 41 -3.52 -12.36 -6.72
CA VAL A 41 -3.15 -11.00 -7.17
C VAL A 41 -3.66 -10.00 -6.17
N LEU A 42 -2.76 -9.16 -5.64
CA LEU A 42 -3.09 -8.03 -4.78
C LEU A 42 -3.63 -6.89 -5.65
N TRP A 43 -4.91 -6.62 -5.52
CA TRP A 43 -5.56 -5.49 -6.18
C TRP A 43 -5.71 -4.34 -5.19
N ILE A 44 -5.21 -3.16 -5.57
CA ILE A 44 -5.35 -1.93 -4.79
C ILE A 44 -5.90 -0.83 -5.68
N THR A 45 -6.88 -0.11 -5.15
CA THR A 45 -7.47 1.07 -5.79
C THR A 45 -6.88 2.32 -5.18
N ASP A 46 -6.16 3.10 -5.98
CA ASP A 46 -5.69 4.44 -5.60
C ASP A 46 -6.86 5.44 -5.52
N LYS A 47 -6.70 6.54 -4.78
CA LYS A 47 -7.67 7.64 -4.63
C LYS A 47 -8.20 8.21 -5.95
N ARG A 48 -7.47 8.03 -7.05
CA ARG A 48 -7.86 8.45 -8.40
C ARG A 48 -8.77 7.43 -9.11
N GLY A 49 -9.16 6.35 -8.46
CA GLY A 49 -9.93 5.25 -9.05
C GLY A 49 -9.10 4.36 -9.99
N ARG A 50 -7.77 4.41 -9.90
CA ARG A 50 -6.89 3.52 -10.64
C ARG A 50 -6.73 2.23 -9.86
N GLU A 51 -7.06 1.10 -10.48
CA GLU A 51 -6.75 -0.23 -9.95
C GLU A 51 -5.37 -0.69 -10.40
N VAL A 52 -4.60 -1.22 -9.45
CA VAL A 52 -3.27 -1.80 -9.69
C VAL A 52 -3.26 -3.22 -9.14
N GLY A 53 -2.94 -4.18 -10.01
CA GLY A 53 -2.80 -5.59 -9.69
C GLY A 53 -1.34 -6.01 -9.60
N ILE A 54 -0.92 -6.58 -8.48
CA ILE A 54 0.42 -7.11 -8.26
C ILE A 54 0.32 -8.60 -7.92
N PRO A 55 0.94 -9.52 -8.68
CA PRO A 55 0.99 -10.94 -8.30
C PRO A 55 1.68 -11.10 -6.94
N SER A 56 1.09 -11.87 -6.01
CA SER A 56 1.60 -12.05 -4.64
C SER A 56 3.04 -12.59 -4.65
N ASP A 57 3.33 -13.54 -5.54
CA ASP A 57 4.68 -14.12 -5.75
C ASP A 57 5.74 -13.12 -6.22
N LYS A 58 5.33 -11.90 -6.60
CA LYS A 58 6.21 -10.83 -7.05
C LYS A 58 6.32 -9.69 -6.04
N VAL A 59 5.62 -9.74 -4.91
CA VAL A 59 5.76 -8.73 -3.86
C VAL A 59 7.04 -8.99 -3.07
N ALA A 60 7.96 -8.05 -3.08
CA ALA A 60 9.21 -8.11 -2.31
C ALA A 60 9.02 -7.56 -0.89
N TYR A 61 8.25 -6.47 -0.76
CA TYR A 61 7.83 -5.89 0.51
C TYR A 61 6.62 -4.97 0.27
N VAL A 62 5.91 -4.66 1.35
CA VAL A 62 4.85 -3.66 1.39
C VAL A 62 5.11 -2.72 2.55
N GLU A 63 5.02 -1.42 2.30
CA GLU A 63 5.08 -0.35 3.30
C GLU A 63 3.76 0.40 3.25
N ILE A 64 3.11 0.56 4.40
CA ILE A 64 1.87 1.33 4.55
C ILE A 64 2.23 2.57 5.35
N GLY A 65 2.08 3.74 4.72
CA GLY A 65 2.33 5.03 5.34
C GLY A 65 1.40 5.27 6.53
N SER A 66 1.89 6.05 7.49
CA SER A 66 1.08 6.46 8.63
C SER A 66 0.24 7.68 8.28
N ASP A 67 -0.99 7.76 8.79
CA ASP A 67 -1.83 8.97 8.68
C ASP A 67 -1.21 10.22 9.34
N SER A 68 -0.06 10.05 10.01
CA SER A 68 0.61 11.03 10.85
C SER A 68 1.59 11.95 10.10
N GLU A 69 1.92 11.68 8.83
CA GLU A 69 2.87 12.52 8.08
C GLU A 69 2.36 13.96 7.81
N GLY A 70 1.08 14.25 8.11
CA GLY A 70 0.49 15.59 8.03
C GLY A 70 0.65 16.49 9.26
N ARG A 71 1.22 16.03 10.40
CA ARG A 71 1.22 16.82 11.66
C ARG A 71 2.56 16.86 12.37
N ALA A 72 3.57 17.46 11.73
CA ALA A 72 4.71 18.01 12.46
C ALA A 72 5.32 19.22 11.74
N ILE A 73 4.57 20.33 11.63
CA ILE A 73 5.22 21.65 11.55
C ILE A 73 4.75 22.47 12.75
N GLY A 74 5.39 22.21 13.87
CA GLY A 74 5.31 23.04 15.05
C GLY A 74 6.19 24.27 14.87
N PHE A 75 5.55 25.43 14.71
CA PHE A 75 6.09 26.68 15.25
C PHE A 75 5.25 27.03 16.47
N SER A 76 5.53 26.38 17.60
CA SER A 76 5.17 26.95 18.89
C SER A 76 6.15 28.09 19.14
N SER A 77 5.67 29.32 18.98
CA SER A 77 6.07 30.42 19.86
C SER A 77 5.11 30.47 21.04
#